data_AF-A0A6C0HDQ4-F1
#
_entry.id   AF-A0A6C0HDQ4-F1
#
_cell.length_a   1.000
_cell.length_b   1.000
_cell.length_c   1.000
_cell.angle_alpha   90.00
_cell.angle_beta   90.00
_cell.angle_gamma   90.00
#
_symmetry.space_group_name_H-M   'P 1'
#
loop_
_entity.id
_entity.type
_entity.pdbx_description
1 polymer ?
#
loop_
_entity_poly.entity_id
_entity_poly.type
_entity_poly.pdbx_seq_one_letter_code
_entity_poly.pdbx_strand_id
1 'polypeptide(L)'
;MYEDWIKLQKDYLNNLEPWEISYLKQYTDGGHSLLRDVTLEFVTPFNWERFREKIARGEMNYYDDIFFNLSYLLRSHRIRAPKFLNKNFSVDNLKRWTSIFSNEDYKKAIMRIKSIIVNIIRRAPVTTQDMLLYRGTEDAYFVIQGTNEYSSPNIVSTSLSKRIALTFTKKETGCCLKIITVPEGTSALYIEPISEVEGEEEVLLLPDTKFIRQRDDDGKIYYMDISE
;
A
#
# COMPACT_ATOMS: atom_id res chain seq x y z
N MET A 1 -8.08 19.85 -13.73
CA MET A 1 -8.45 19.35 -12.37
C MET A 1 -7.16 18.92 -11.68
N TYR A 2 -6.82 19.48 -10.51
CA TYR A 2 -5.59 19.18 -9.73
C TYR A 2 -4.24 19.16 -10.49
N GLU A 3 -4.15 19.78 -11.68
CA GLU A 3 -3.02 19.63 -12.60
C GLU A 3 -1.68 20.07 -12.01
N ASP A 4 -1.68 21.19 -11.28
CA ASP A 4 -0.47 21.72 -10.64
C ASP A 4 0.07 20.76 -9.58
N TRP A 5 -0.80 20.22 -8.71
CA TRP A 5 -0.40 19.24 -7.70
C TRP A 5 0.07 17.94 -8.35
N ILE A 6 -0.65 17.42 -9.35
CA ILE A 6 -0.24 16.20 -10.09
C ILE A 6 1.14 16.39 -10.73
N LYS A 7 1.44 17.58 -11.26
CA LYS A 7 2.76 17.90 -11.80
C LYS A 7 3.84 17.85 -10.73
N LEU A 8 3.60 18.47 -9.57
CA LEU A 8 4.52 18.41 -8.42
C LEU A 8 4.78 16.98 -7.96
N GLN A 9 3.74 16.13 -7.94
CA GLN A 9 3.86 14.71 -7.60
C GLN A 9 4.71 13.94 -8.61
N LYS A 10 4.52 14.18 -9.91
CA LYS A 10 5.34 13.58 -10.98
C LYS A 10 6.81 13.99 -10.84
N ASP A 11 7.07 15.27 -10.61
CA ASP A 11 8.43 15.78 -10.41
C ASP A 11 9.06 15.16 -9.14
N TYR A 12 8.29 15.00 -8.07
CA TYR A 12 8.76 14.31 -6.86
C TYR A 12 9.16 12.85 -7.13
N LEU A 13 8.29 12.08 -7.79
CA LEU A 13 8.56 10.68 -8.13
C LEU A 13 9.79 10.53 -9.02
N ASN A 14 9.98 11.42 -10.00
CA ASN A 14 11.15 11.41 -10.88
C ASN A 14 12.48 11.66 -10.15
N ASN A 15 12.44 12.26 -8.96
CA ASN A 15 13.61 12.56 -8.14
C ASN A 15 13.83 11.56 -6.98
N LEU A 16 13.00 10.52 -6.87
CA LEU A 16 13.21 9.46 -5.89
C LEU A 16 14.39 8.57 -6.29
N GLU A 17 15.05 8.01 -5.27
CA GLU A 17 16.10 7.03 -5.51
C GLU A 17 15.52 5.75 -6.14
N PRO A 18 16.26 5.04 -7.02
CA PRO A 18 15.76 3.84 -7.69
C PRO A 18 15.24 2.76 -6.73
N TRP A 19 15.85 2.66 -5.55
CA TRP A 19 15.39 1.72 -4.52
C TRP A 19 14.03 2.14 -3.95
N GLU A 20 13.77 3.44 -3.74
CA GLU A 20 12.47 3.95 -3.23
C GLU A 20 11.34 3.68 -4.22
N ILE A 21 11.59 3.90 -5.51
CA ILE A 21 10.65 3.55 -6.59
C ILE A 21 10.30 2.06 -6.55
N SER A 22 11.28 1.20 -6.29
CA SER A 22 11.02 -0.24 -6.15
C SER A 22 10.10 -0.57 -4.97
N TYR A 23 10.17 0.14 -3.83
CA TYR A 23 9.24 -0.04 -2.71
C TYR A 23 7.79 0.34 -3.12
N LEU A 24 7.64 1.42 -3.88
CA LEU A 24 6.32 1.91 -4.33
C LEU A 24 5.69 1.01 -5.39
N LYS A 25 6.45 0.55 -6.40
CA LYS A 25 5.96 -0.39 -7.42
C LYS A 25 5.44 -1.69 -6.82
N GLN A 26 6.18 -2.25 -5.86
CA GLN A 26 5.76 -3.47 -5.16
C GLN A 26 4.51 -3.26 -4.31
N TYR A 27 4.35 -2.07 -3.71
CA TYR A 27 3.10 -1.75 -3.01
C TYR A 27 1.89 -1.85 -3.96
N THR A 28 2.02 -1.30 -5.18
CA THR A 28 0.96 -1.35 -6.20
C THR A 28 0.77 -2.75 -6.79
N ASP A 29 1.83 -3.55 -6.91
CA ASP A 29 1.78 -4.95 -7.38
C ASP A 29 1.42 -5.94 -6.26
N GLY A 30 0.31 -5.69 -5.56
CA GLY A 30 -0.22 -6.61 -4.54
C GLY A 30 0.39 -6.52 -3.14
N GLY A 31 1.52 -5.82 -2.95
CA GLY A 31 2.17 -5.64 -1.66
C GLY A 31 1.29 -4.90 -0.62
N HIS A 32 0.34 -4.08 -1.05
CA HIS A 32 -0.65 -3.43 -0.19
C HIS A 32 -1.47 -4.43 0.65
N SER A 33 -1.80 -5.61 0.10
CA SER A 33 -2.58 -6.63 0.82
C SER A 33 -1.75 -7.26 1.94
N LEU A 34 -0.47 -7.51 1.68
CA LEU A 34 0.45 -8.05 2.67
C LEU A 34 0.70 -7.08 3.84
N LEU A 35 0.87 -5.79 3.54
CA LEU A 35 1.02 -4.75 4.56
C LEU A 35 -0.22 -4.61 5.44
N ARG A 36 -1.41 -4.71 4.83
CA ARG A 36 -2.69 -4.69 5.53
C ARG A 36 -2.83 -5.87 6.49
N ASP A 37 -2.58 -7.08 6.01
CA ASP A 37 -2.80 -8.31 6.77
C ASP A 37 -1.85 -8.40 7.99
N VAL A 38 -0.59 -7.94 7.83
CA VAL A 38 0.36 -7.84 8.95
C VAL A 38 -0.04 -6.76 9.95
N THR A 39 -0.51 -5.60 9.48
CA THR A 39 -0.90 -4.49 10.36
C THR A 39 -2.13 -4.82 11.21
N LEU A 40 -3.11 -5.51 10.62
CA LEU A 40 -4.37 -5.86 11.30
C LEU A 40 -4.26 -7.14 12.15
N GLU A 41 -3.04 -7.66 12.32
CA GLU A 41 -2.79 -8.94 12.99
C GLU A 41 -3.63 -10.10 12.44
N PHE A 42 -4.12 -10.01 11.19
CA PHE A 42 -4.69 -11.12 10.44
C PHE A 42 -3.56 -12.05 9.98
N VAL A 43 -2.77 -12.51 10.93
CA VAL A 43 -1.62 -13.36 10.66
C VAL A 43 -2.16 -14.76 10.48
N THR A 44 -2.51 -15.11 9.24
CA THR A 44 -2.17 -16.45 8.82
C THR A 44 -0.64 -16.54 8.89
N PRO A 45 -0.06 -17.49 9.64
CA PRO A 45 1.39 -17.69 9.67
C PRO A 45 1.90 -17.74 8.24
N PHE A 46 3.00 -17.02 7.93
CA PHE A 46 3.58 -17.10 6.61
C PHE A 46 3.88 -18.58 6.34
N ASN A 47 3.24 -19.15 5.33
CA ASN A 47 3.35 -20.57 5.06
C ASN A 47 4.66 -20.81 4.31
N TRP A 48 5.74 -20.91 5.09
CA TRP A 48 7.09 -21.16 4.61
C TRP A 48 7.20 -22.47 3.80
N GLU A 49 6.31 -23.43 4.03
CA GLU A 49 6.30 -24.70 3.30
C GLU A 49 5.71 -24.53 1.89
N ARG A 50 4.51 -23.97 1.77
CA ARG A 50 3.91 -23.59 0.49
C ARG A 50 4.81 -22.66 -0.31
N PHE A 51 5.49 -21.76 0.40
CA PHE A 51 6.51 -20.89 -0.17
C PHE A 51 7.67 -21.67 -0.81
N ARG A 52 8.26 -22.62 -0.06
CA ARG A 52 9.32 -23.51 -0.54
C ARG A 52 8.86 -24.38 -1.72
N GLU A 53 7.60 -24.84 -1.74
CA GLU A 53 7.05 -25.62 -2.84
C GLU A 53 6.92 -24.81 -4.14
N LYS A 54 6.45 -23.56 -4.05
CA LYS A 54 6.37 -22.66 -5.22
C LYS A 54 7.75 -22.36 -5.81
N ILE A 55 8.74 -22.12 -4.94
CA ILE A 55 10.15 -21.99 -5.35
C ILE A 55 10.60 -23.24 -6.11
N ALA A 56 10.35 -24.43 -5.56
CA ALA A 56 10.78 -25.69 -6.16
C ALA A 56 10.15 -25.97 -7.53
N ARG A 57 8.94 -25.43 -7.78
CA ARG A 57 8.22 -25.59 -9.04
C ARG A 57 8.59 -24.57 -10.12
N GLY A 58 9.44 -23.58 -9.80
CA GLY A 58 9.76 -22.49 -10.74
C GLY A 58 8.56 -21.60 -11.07
N GLU A 59 7.45 -21.74 -10.34
CA GLU A 59 6.19 -20.98 -10.50
C GLU A 59 6.28 -19.57 -9.88
N MET A 60 7.49 -19.11 -9.58
CA MET A 60 7.70 -17.76 -9.07
C MET A 60 7.72 -16.80 -10.25
N ASN A 61 6.64 -16.06 -10.48
CA ASN A 61 6.71 -14.70 -11.04
C ASN A 61 6.60 -13.63 -9.92
N TYR A 62 6.68 -14.09 -8.67
CA TYR A 62 6.61 -13.34 -7.41
C TYR A 62 8.02 -12.92 -6.95
N TYR A 63 8.86 -12.51 -7.92
CA TYR A 63 10.29 -12.32 -7.71
C TYR A 63 10.61 -11.03 -6.94
N ASP A 64 9.72 -10.04 -6.91
CA ASP A 64 9.99 -8.78 -6.23
C ASP A 64 9.65 -8.83 -4.73
N ASP A 65 8.45 -9.28 -4.36
CA ASP A 65 8.00 -9.40 -2.96
C ASP A 65 8.92 -10.27 -2.08
N ILE A 66 9.45 -11.35 -2.64
CA ILE A 66 10.36 -12.27 -1.95
C ILE A 66 11.72 -11.66 -1.78
N PHE A 67 12.33 -11.17 -2.87
CA PHE A 67 13.70 -10.67 -2.84
C PHE A 67 13.81 -9.42 -1.98
N PHE A 68 12.74 -8.65 -1.93
CA PHE A 68 12.62 -7.47 -1.10
C PHE A 68 12.52 -7.79 0.39
N ASN A 69 11.58 -8.65 0.80
CA ASN A 69 11.50 -9.11 2.19
C ASN A 69 12.78 -9.84 2.60
N LEU A 70 13.29 -10.71 1.73
CA LEU A 70 14.49 -11.48 1.97
C LEU A 70 15.73 -10.60 2.07
N SER A 71 15.92 -9.62 1.17
CA SER A 71 17.06 -8.71 1.24
C SER A 71 17.06 -7.88 2.51
N TYR A 72 15.88 -7.48 2.98
CA TYR A 72 15.74 -6.80 4.26
C TYR A 72 16.03 -7.73 5.44
N LEU A 73 15.45 -8.93 5.45
CA LEU A 73 15.70 -9.96 6.47
C LEU A 73 17.18 -10.32 6.56
N LEU A 74 17.87 -10.44 5.43
CA LEU A 74 19.30 -10.69 5.37
C LEU A 74 20.07 -9.52 6.01
N ARG A 75 19.74 -8.27 5.66
CA ARG A 75 20.38 -7.07 6.26
C ARG A 75 20.14 -6.97 7.76
N SER A 76 18.92 -7.23 8.24
CA SER A 76 18.58 -7.12 9.67
C SER A 76 19.35 -8.14 10.52
N HIS A 77 19.68 -9.29 9.95
CA HIS A 77 20.50 -10.33 10.58
C HIS A 77 22.01 -10.14 10.33
N ARG A 78 22.43 -8.99 9.77
CA ARG A 78 23.83 -8.72 9.35
C ARG A 78 24.38 -9.77 8.39
N ILE A 79 23.50 -10.50 7.73
CA ILE A 79 23.88 -11.45 6.69
C ILE A 79 24.12 -10.61 5.44
N ARG A 80 25.35 -10.68 4.93
CA ARG A 80 25.70 -9.97 3.70
C ARG A 80 24.82 -10.50 2.58
N ALA A 81 23.85 -9.69 2.15
CA ALA A 81 23.10 -9.98 0.94
C ALA A 81 24.13 -10.18 -0.20
N PRO A 82 24.14 -11.33 -0.90
CA PRO A 82 25.07 -11.53 -1.99
C PRO A 82 24.95 -10.37 -2.98
N LYS A 83 26.07 -9.97 -3.62
CA LYS A 83 26.07 -8.98 -4.73
C LYS A 83 25.17 -9.39 -5.92
N PHE A 84 24.53 -10.56 -5.85
CA PHE A 84 23.80 -11.29 -6.88
C PHE A 84 22.33 -11.56 -6.51
N LEU A 85 21.56 -10.57 -6.02
CA LEU A 85 20.09 -10.65 -6.20
C LEU A 85 19.71 -10.66 -7.70
N ASN A 86 20.67 -10.36 -8.58
CA ASN A 86 20.60 -10.62 -10.01
C ASN A 86 20.74 -12.13 -10.34
N LYS A 87 19.57 -12.74 -10.57
CA LYS A 87 19.26 -13.72 -11.61
C LYS A 87 19.55 -15.22 -11.43
N ASN A 88 20.19 -15.73 -10.37
CA ASN A 88 20.28 -17.19 -10.16
C ASN A 88 20.38 -17.57 -8.67
N PHE A 89 19.26 -17.46 -7.94
CA PHE A 89 19.15 -18.11 -6.63
C PHE A 89 18.81 -19.58 -6.82
N SER A 90 19.65 -20.49 -6.33
CA SER A 90 19.26 -21.90 -6.25
C SER A 90 18.17 -22.09 -5.18
N VAL A 91 17.25 -23.01 -5.45
CA VAL A 91 16.19 -23.43 -4.51
C VAL A 91 16.78 -23.81 -3.15
N ASP A 92 17.94 -24.46 -3.14
CA ASP A 92 18.60 -24.91 -1.90
C ASP A 92 19.16 -23.75 -1.07
N ASN A 93 19.67 -22.70 -1.72
CA ASN A 93 20.07 -21.49 -1.02
C ASN A 93 18.85 -20.81 -0.40
N LEU A 94 17.74 -20.67 -1.14
CA LEU A 94 16.50 -20.10 -0.59
C LEU A 94 15.94 -20.93 0.58
N LYS A 95 15.96 -22.27 0.51
CA LYS A 95 15.56 -23.14 1.62
C LYS A 95 16.43 -22.91 2.86
N ARG A 96 17.75 -22.82 2.69
CA ARG A 96 18.70 -22.56 3.77
C ARG A 96 18.52 -21.16 4.39
N TRP A 97 18.19 -20.16 3.60
CA TRP A 97 17.94 -18.80 4.11
C TRP A 97 16.58 -18.71 4.79
N THR A 98 15.53 -19.31 4.22
CA THR A 98 14.20 -19.27 4.84
C THR A 98 14.10 -20.09 6.13
N SER A 99 14.96 -21.10 6.33
CA SER A 99 14.98 -21.88 7.57
C SER A 99 15.50 -21.11 8.79
N ILE A 100 16.13 -19.95 8.60
CA ILE A 100 16.64 -19.13 9.71
C ILE A 100 15.72 -17.95 10.09
N PHE A 101 14.66 -17.68 9.33
CA PHE A 101 13.74 -16.58 9.63
C PHE A 101 12.50 -17.07 10.37
N SER A 102 12.13 -16.36 11.42
CA SER A 102 10.87 -16.56 12.12
C SER A 102 9.75 -15.74 11.49
N ASN A 103 8.50 -16.05 11.84
CA ASN A 103 7.36 -15.18 11.51
C ASN A 103 7.51 -13.78 12.11
N GLU A 104 8.22 -13.64 13.23
CA GLU A 104 8.49 -12.36 13.85
C GLU A 104 9.47 -11.53 13.02
N ASP A 105 10.49 -12.15 12.45
CA ASP A 105 11.41 -11.47 11.54
C ASP A 105 10.69 -11.00 10.28
N TYR A 106 9.81 -11.85 9.74
CA TYR A 106 8.96 -11.50 8.60
C TYR A 106 8.06 -10.29 8.90
N LYS A 107 7.37 -10.28 10.05
CA LYS A 107 6.57 -9.12 10.50
C LYS A 107 7.42 -7.85 10.59
N LYS A 108 8.61 -7.93 11.20
CA LYS A 108 9.55 -6.79 11.30
C LYS A 108 9.99 -6.27 9.93
N ALA A 109 10.19 -7.17 8.97
CA ALA A 109 10.52 -6.79 7.60
C ALA A 109 9.38 -6.00 6.94
N ILE A 110 8.16 -6.51 7.02
CA ILE A 110 6.97 -5.86 6.49
C ILE A 110 6.71 -4.52 7.16
N MET A 111 6.85 -4.42 8.48
CA MET A 111 6.70 -3.15 9.20
C MET A 111 7.77 -2.13 8.84
N ARG A 112 8.99 -2.57 8.52
CA ARG A 112 10.01 -1.65 7.99
C ARG A 112 9.65 -1.16 6.61
N ILE A 113 9.23 -2.06 5.71
CA ILE A 113 8.77 -1.71 4.37
C ILE A 113 7.67 -0.66 4.46
N LYS A 114 6.67 -0.88 5.32
CA LYS A 114 5.62 0.10 5.63
C LYS A 114 6.22 1.45 6.02
N SER A 115 7.15 1.47 6.97
CA SER A 115 7.81 2.70 7.41
C SER A 115 8.56 3.43 6.30
N ILE A 116 9.18 2.70 5.36
CA ILE A 116 9.87 3.30 4.21
C ILE A 116 8.84 3.97 3.30
N ILE A 117 7.77 3.25 2.91
CA ILE A 117 6.71 3.79 2.05
C ILE A 117 6.05 5.01 2.70
N VAL A 118 5.72 4.92 3.99
CA VAL A 118 5.17 6.04 4.76
C VAL A 118 6.08 7.26 4.75
N ASN A 119 7.39 7.05 4.90
CA ASN A 119 8.36 8.15 4.83
C ASN A 119 8.47 8.74 3.42
N ILE A 120 8.29 7.94 2.37
CA ILE A 120 8.21 8.44 1.00
C ILE A 120 6.93 9.28 0.81
N ILE A 121 5.77 8.83 1.31
CA ILE A 121 4.52 9.62 1.22
C ILE A 121 4.65 10.95 1.99
N ARG A 122 5.22 10.94 3.20
CA ARG A 122 5.41 12.15 4.03
C ARG A 122 6.33 13.21 3.42
N ARG A 123 7.24 12.81 2.53
CA ARG A 123 8.16 13.74 1.83
C ARG A 123 7.58 14.26 0.51
N ALA A 124 6.45 13.70 0.06
CA ALA A 124 5.79 14.16 -1.15
C ALA A 124 5.22 15.58 -0.96
N PRO A 125 5.05 16.36 -2.03
CA PRO A 125 4.34 17.63 -1.98
C PRO A 125 2.92 17.46 -1.39
N VAL A 126 2.55 18.28 -0.42
CA VAL A 126 1.19 18.26 0.14
C VAL A 126 0.16 18.72 -0.91
N THR A 127 -1.12 18.39 -0.68
CA THR A 127 -2.23 18.89 -1.52
C THR A 127 -2.23 20.41 -1.54
N THR A 128 -2.47 21.02 -2.71
CA THR A 128 -2.43 22.50 -2.90
C THR A 128 -3.82 23.14 -2.95
N GLN A 129 -4.86 22.33 -2.77
CA GLN A 129 -6.27 22.73 -2.73
C GLN A 129 -7.06 21.55 -2.16
N ASP A 130 -8.30 21.78 -1.75
CA ASP A 130 -9.21 20.71 -1.36
C ASP A 130 -9.45 19.72 -2.53
N MET A 131 -9.34 18.43 -2.25
CA MET A 131 -9.44 17.36 -3.23
C MET A 131 -10.60 16.41 -2.93
N LEU A 132 -11.27 15.95 -3.98
CA LEU A 132 -12.23 14.85 -3.89
C LEU A 132 -11.56 13.58 -4.38
N LEU A 133 -11.40 12.63 -3.46
CA LEU A 133 -10.90 11.29 -3.74
C LEU A 133 -12.02 10.28 -3.62
N TYR A 134 -11.87 9.15 -4.31
CA TYR A 134 -12.87 8.10 -4.37
C TYR A 134 -12.26 6.75 -3.99
N ARG A 135 -12.99 5.96 -3.21
CA ARG A 135 -12.57 4.59 -2.88
C ARG A 135 -13.76 3.66 -2.96
N GLY A 136 -13.67 2.63 -3.80
CA GLY A 136 -14.61 1.51 -3.76
C GLY A 136 -14.20 0.50 -2.70
N THR A 137 -15.17 -0.03 -1.97
CA THR A 137 -14.93 -1.14 -1.04
C THR A 137 -15.95 -2.24 -1.27
N GLU A 138 -15.52 -3.48 -1.10
CA GLU A 138 -16.41 -4.65 -1.17
C GLU A 138 -17.22 -4.86 0.12
N ASP A 139 -16.71 -4.30 1.22
CA ASP A 139 -17.24 -4.40 2.58
C ASP A 139 -17.41 -3.01 3.22
N ALA A 140 -17.94 -3.00 4.44
CA ALA A 140 -18.21 -1.78 5.20
C ALA A 140 -16.93 -1.20 5.87
N TYR A 141 -15.80 -1.21 5.15
CA TYR A 141 -14.44 -0.84 5.58
C TYR A 141 -14.33 0.41 6.49
N PHE A 142 -15.21 1.40 6.30
CA PHE A 142 -15.25 2.67 7.05
C PHE A 142 -16.45 2.79 8.00
N VAL A 143 -17.08 1.69 8.37
CA VAL A 143 -18.27 1.68 9.23
C VAL A 143 -17.96 0.84 10.47
N ILE A 144 -17.47 1.49 11.52
CA ILE A 144 -17.61 0.94 12.87
C ILE A 144 -19.04 1.28 13.30
N GLN A 145 -19.84 0.28 13.66
CA GLN A 145 -21.19 0.51 14.13
C GLN A 145 -21.16 1.42 15.36
N GLY A 146 -21.87 2.56 15.31
CA GLY A 146 -22.00 3.48 16.43
C GLY A 146 -20.98 4.62 16.49
N THR A 147 -20.00 4.70 15.58
CA THR A 147 -19.07 5.84 15.51
C THR A 147 -19.18 6.58 14.17
N ASN A 148 -18.98 7.90 14.22
CA ASN A 148 -18.83 8.72 13.02
C ASN A 148 -17.37 8.83 12.59
N GLU A 149 -16.44 8.29 13.36
CA GLU A 149 -15.00 8.39 13.13
C GLU A 149 -14.40 7.02 12.89
N TYR A 150 -13.46 6.96 11.94
CA TYR A 150 -12.64 5.79 11.66
C TYR A 150 -11.21 6.24 11.40
N SER A 151 -10.23 5.58 12.04
CA SER A 151 -8.80 5.77 11.76
C SER A 151 -8.29 4.53 11.05
N SER A 152 -7.76 4.66 9.84
CA SER A 152 -7.18 3.50 9.16
C SER A 152 -5.78 3.22 9.68
N PRO A 153 -5.46 2.04 10.23
CA PRO A 153 -4.08 1.75 10.64
C PRO A 153 -3.16 1.51 9.43
N ASN A 154 -3.68 1.52 8.20
CA ASN A 154 -2.98 1.22 6.96
C ASN A 154 -2.90 2.43 6.04
N ILE A 155 -2.00 2.37 5.07
CA ILE A 155 -2.00 3.29 3.92
C ILE A 155 -3.35 3.13 3.21
N VAL A 156 -4.02 4.24 2.94
CA VAL A 156 -5.34 4.22 2.30
C VAL A 156 -5.18 4.54 0.83
N SER A 157 -5.39 3.54 -0.02
CA SER A 157 -5.44 3.71 -1.48
C SER A 157 -6.78 4.33 -1.89
N THR A 158 -6.74 5.34 -2.75
CA THR A 158 -7.90 6.05 -3.28
C THR A 158 -7.65 6.39 -4.74
N SER A 159 -8.65 6.90 -5.45
CA SER A 159 -8.55 7.28 -6.86
C SER A 159 -9.10 8.68 -7.08
N LEU A 160 -8.49 9.45 -7.99
CA LEU A 160 -9.10 10.68 -8.51
C LEU A 160 -10.32 10.38 -9.40
N SER A 161 -10.41 9.16 -9.93
CA SER A 161 -11.48 8.74 -10.82
C SER A 161 -12.60 8.04 -10.07
N LYS A 162 -13.74 8.71 -9.94
CA LYS A 162 -14.98 8.07 -9.45
C LYS A 162 -15.34 6.82 -10.26
N ARG A 163 -15.14 6.86 -11.58
CA ARG A 163 -15.45 5.74 -12.49
C ARG A 163 -14.66 4.49 -12.14
N ILE A 164 -13.40 4.66 -11.77
CA ILE A 164 -12.50 3.56 -11.44
C ILE A 164 -12.78 3.08 -10.02
N ALA A 165 -12.93 3.98 -9.06
CA ALA A 165 -13.33 3.58 -7.71
C ALA A 165 -14.60 2.71 -7.69
N LEU A 166 -15.56 2.97 -8.60
CA LEU A 166 -16.76 2.13 -8.75
C LEU A 166 -16.49 0.70 -9.20
N THR A 167 -15.40 0.40 -9.93
CA THR A 167 -15.08 -0.97 -10.35
C THR A 167 -14.70 -1.86 -9.19
N PHE A 168 -14.29 -1.28 -8.06
CA PHE A 168 -13.95 -1.98 -6.81
C PHE A 168 -15.15 -2.14 -5.84
N THR A 169 -16.36 -1.80 -6.28
CA THR A 169 -17.58 -1.96 -5.46
C THR A 169 -18.31 -3.26 -5.81
N LYS A 170 -18.78 -3.99 -4.79
CA LYS A 170 -19.65 -5.15 -4.99
C LYS A 170 -21.11 -4.70 -5.01
N LYS A 171 -21.71 -4.66 -6.21
CA LYS A 171 -23.12 -4.31 -6.41
C LYS A 171 -24.08 -5.22 -5.62
N GLU A 172 -23.72 -6.48 -5.44
CA GLU A 172 -24.52 -7.52 -4.80
C GLU A 172 -24.61 -7.36 -3.27
N THR A 173 -23.59 -6.78 -2.63
CA THR A 173 -23.53 -6.62 -1.16
C THR A 173 -24.08 -5.27 -0.69
N GLY A 174 -24.51 -4.41 -1.61
CA GLY A 174 -24.96 -3.04 -1.30
C GLY A 174 -23.85 -2.13 -0.75
N CYS A 175 -22.57 -2.54 -0.83
CA CYS A 175 -21.45 -1.80 -0.27
C CYS A 175 -20.60 -1.05 -1.33
N CYS A 176 -19.82 -0.09 -0.83
CA CYS A 176 -20.05 1.30 -1.25
C CYS A 176 -18.85 1.98 -1.91
N LEU A 177 -19.18 2.92 -2.81
CA LEU A 177 -18.32 4.03 -3.13
C LEU A 177 -18.22 4.98 -1.93
N LYS A 178 -17.01 5.36 -1.58
CA LYS A 178 -16.68 6.39 -0.59
C LYS A 178 -16.21 7.63 -1.34
N ILE A 179 -16.76 8.78 -0.99
CA ILE A 179 -16.31 10.09 -1.47
C ILE A 179 -15.59 10.73 -0.29
N ILE A 180 -14.31 11.03 -0.49
CA ILE A 180 -13.40 11.51 0.53
C ILE A 180 -13.02 12.94 0.17
N THR A 181 -13.31 13.89 1.05
CA THR A 181 -12.79 15.26 0.92
C THR A 181 -11.48 15.33 1.68
N VAL A 182 -10.41 15.66 0.97
CA VAL A 182 -9.06 15.82 1.50
C VAL A 182 -8.72 17.31 1.49
N PRO A 183 -8.51 17.94 2.65
CA PRO A 183 -8.18 19.36 2.72
C PRO A 183 -6.89 19.72 1.98
N GLU A 184 -6.74 21.01 1.64
CA GLU A 184 -5.44 21.59 1.30
C GLU A 184 -4.41 21.36 2.44
N GLY A 185 -3.15 21.09 2.08
CA GLY A 185 -2.06 20.87 3.02
C GLY A 185 -1.91 19.43 3.51
N THR A 186 -2.80 18.51 3.11
CA THR A 186 -2.71 17.10 3.50
C THR A 186 -1.56 16.37 2.79
N SER A 187 -0.85 15.52 3.54
CA SER A 187 0.15 14.61 2.98
C SER A 187 -0.50 13.48 2.19
N ALA A 188 -0.33 13.51 0.86
CA ALA A 188 -0.83 12.49 -0.05
C ALA A 188 0.16 12.28 -1.21
N LEU A 189 0.16 11.07 -1.78
CA LEU A 189 1.03 10.72 -2.91
C LEU A 189 0.21 10.25 -4.10
N TYR A 190 0.28 10.97 -5.21
CA TYR A 190 -0.25 10.50 -6.49
C TYR A 190 0.76 9.54 -7.13
N ILE A 191 0.46 8.25 -7.12
CA ILE A 191 1.41 7.17 -7.44
C ILE A 191 1.27 6.64 -8.87
N GLU A 192 0.20 7.00 -9.57
CA GLU A 192 -0.09 6.58 -10.95
C GLU A 192 1.12 6.52 -11.90
N PRO A 193 2.04 7.51 -11.94
CA PRO A 193 3.16 7.49 -12.90
C PRO A 193 4.11 6.30 -12.77
N ILE A 194 4.08 5.60 -11.63
CA ILE A 194 4.94 4.45 -11.37
C ILE A 194 4.15 3.21 -10.91
N SER A 195 2.82 3.28 -10.89
CA SER A 195 1.97 2.16 -10.53
C SER A 195 2.13 1.03 -11.53
N GLU A 196 2.16 -0.22 -11.05
CA GLU A 196 2.10 -1.40 -11.92
C GLU A 196 0.66 -1.69 -12.40
N VAL A 197 -0.34 -0.98 -11.84
CA VAL A 197 -1.73 -1.02 -12.30
C VAL A 197 -2.07 0.30 -12.97
N GLU A 198 -1.96 0.32 -14.30
CA GLU A 198 -2.20 1.52 -15.09
C GLU A 198 -3.67 1.95 -15.10
N GLY A 199 -3.85 3.26 -15.08
CA GLY A 199 -5.11 3.93 -15.26
C GLY A 199 -5.85 4.20 -13.96
N GLU A 200 -5.41 3.72 -12.80
CA GLU A 200 -6.19 3.82 -11.54
C GLU A 200 -6.36 5.25 -11.02
N GLU A 201 -5.51 6.17 -11.48
CA GLU A 201 -5.36 7.53 -10.95
C GLU A 201 -5.18 7.51 -9.42
N GLU A 202 -4.33 6.57 -8.96
CA GLU A 202 -4.22 6.22 -7.54
C GLU A 202 -3.56 7.34 -6.73
N VAL A 203 -4.18 7.66 -5.58
CA VAL A 203 -3.67 8.55 -4.54
C VAL A 203 -3.61 7.80 -3.22
N LEU A 204 -2.42 7.78 -2.60
CA LEU A 204 -2.18 7.16 -1.30
C LEU A 204 -2.28 8.21 -0.18
N LEU A 205 -3.09 7.90 0.83
CA LEU A 205 -3.14 8.63 2.11
C LEU A 205 -2.35 7.86 3.17
N LEU A 206 -1.84 8.58 4.16
CA LEU A 206 -1.02 8.02 5.23
C LEU A 206 -1.80 7.02 6.11
N PRO A 207 -1.09 6.12 6.82
CA PRO A 207 -1.67 5.44 7.97
C PRO A 207 -2.10 6.44 9.03
N ASP A 208 -3.05 6.00 9.84
CA ASP A 208 -3.73 6.77 10.89
C ASP A 208 -4.49 7.99 10.35
N THR A 209 -4.74 8.04 9.03
CA THR A 209 -5.72 8.96 8.45
C THR A 209 -7.07 8.73 9.11
N LYS A 210 -7.62 9.81 9.67
CA LYS A 210 -8.92 9.84 10.34
C LYS A 210 -9.98 10.32 9.36
N PHE A 211 -11.04 9.54 9.26
CA PHE A 211 -12.18 9.79 8.42
C PHE A 211 -13.40 10.09 9.29
N ILE A 212 -13.97 11.28 9.12
CA ILE A 212 -15.25 11.64 9.75
C ILE A 212 -16.37 11.45 8.73
N ARG A 213 -17.31 10.55 9.04
CA ARG A 213 -18.53 10.34 8.29
C ARG A 213 -19.44 11.55 8.43
N GLN A 214 -19.71 12.22 7.32
CA GLN A 214 -20.69 13.29 7.23
C GLN A 214 -21.86 12.84 6.36
N ARG A 215 -23.05 13.40 6.62
CA ARG A 215 -24.21 13.29 5.73
C ARG A 215 -24.47 14.67 5.14
N ASP A 216 -24.65 14.76 3.83
CA ASP A 216 -25.23 15.97 3.24
C ASP A 216 -26.75 16.01 3.46
N ASP A 217 -27.35 17.14 3.10
CA ASP A 217 -28.79 17.39 3.19
C ASP A 217 -29.62 16.42 2.32
N ASP A 218 -29.01 15.84 1.28
CA ASP A 218 -29.58 14.80 0.43
C ASP A 218 -29.44 13.37 1.03
N GLY A 219 -28.78 13.24 2.19
CA GLY A 219 -28.52 11.98 2.86
C GLY A 219 -27.35 11.15 2.28
N LYS A 220 -26.57 11.69 1.33
CA LYS A 220 -25.33 11.07 0.84
C LYS A 220 -24.25 11.14 1.91
N ILE A 221 -23.42 10.11 1.95
CA ILE A 221 -22.37 9.97 2.96
C ILE A 221 -21.03 10.35 2.35
N TYR A 222 -20.34 11.31 2.98
CA TYR A 222 -18.97 11.70 2.67
C TYR A 222 -18.07 11.38 3.85
N TYR A 223 -16.78 11.33 3.58
CA TYR A 223 -15.76 11.21 4.60
C TYR A 223 -14.81 12.38 4.46
N MET A 224 -14.52 13.06 5.57
CA MET A 224 -13.50 14.12 5.60
C MET A 224 -12.24 13.55 6.23
N ASP A 225 -11.11 13.70 5.53
CA ASP A 225 -9.78 13.46 6.11
C ASP A 225 -9.42 14.64 7.01
N ILE A 226 -9.04 14.38 8.26
CA ILE A 226 -8.61 15.38 9.25
C ILE A 226 -7.17 15.19 9.73
N SER A 227 -6.34 14.45 8.98
CA SER A 227 -4.95 14.25 9.36
C SER A 227 -4.15 15.57 9.31
N GLU A 228 -3.62 15.97 10.48
CA GLU A 228 -2.70 17.11 10.67
C GLU A 228 -1.25 16.76 10.29
#